data_AF-A0A7X7MJL1-F1
#
_entry.id   AF-A0A7X7MJL1-F1
#
_cell.length_a   1.000
_cell.length_b   1.000
_cell.length_c   1.000
_cell.angle_alpha   90.00
_cell.angle_beta   90.00
_cell.angle_gamma   90.00
#
_symmetry.space_group_name_H-M   'P 1'
#
loop_
_entity.id
_entity.type
_entity.pdbx_description
1 polymer ?
#
loop_
_entity_poly.entity_id
_entity_poly.type
_entity_poly.pdbx_seq_one_letter_code
_entity_poly.pdbx_strand_id
1 'polypeptide(L)'
;AGILIANEIPDAPEDQLAHKRTLVVRIGAGHGYLLYALVVLLAAVAVCALVTRGTLPPIGMLAIPALGLPAAAATARLHAAPADKLQLVKASKLAIAAHIVASLAMIVSLAFRKG
;
A
#
# COMPACT_ATOMS: atom_id res chain seq x y z
N ALA A 1 4.93 -5.70 2.33
CA ALA A 1 5.75 -4.56 1.83
C ALA A 1 5.06 -3.21 2.04
N GLY A 2 3.82 -3.00 1.53
CA GLY A 2 3.16 -1.68 1.61
C GLY A 2 2.97 -1.13 3.03
N ILE A 3 2.63 -1.98 4.01
CA ILE A 3 2.49 -1.59 5.43
C ILE A 3 3.79 -1.08 6.04
N LEU A 4 4.92 -1.75 5.74
CA LEU A 4 6.23 -1.35 6.24
C LEU A 4 6.62 0.03 5.69
N ILE A 5 6.48 0.22 4.37
CA ILE A 5 6.76 1.50 3.72
C ILE A 5 5.86 2.60 4.28
N ALA A 6 4.57 2.31 4.48
CA ALA A 6 3.65 3.29 5.05
C ALA A 6 4.10 3.76 6.44
N ASN A 7 4.56 2.86 7.31
CA ASN A 7 5.13 3.22 8.62
C ASN A 7 6.49 3.93 8.52
N GLU A 8 7.34 3.56 7.57
CA GLU A 8 8.67 4.18 7.41
C GLU A 8 8.61 5.64 6.92
N ILE A 9 7.49 6.08 6.34
CA ILE A 9 7.31 7.47 5.87
C ILE A 9 7.24 8.49 7.02
N PRO A 10 6.34 8.38 8.01
CA PRO A 10 6.32 9.27 9.17
C PRO A 10 7.58 9.18 10.02
N ASP A 11 8.21 8.01 10.07
CA ASP A 11 9.38 7.75 10.93
C ASP A 11 10.71 8.07 10.22
N ALA A 12 10.68 8.52 8.96
CA ALA A 12 11.87 8.80 8.17
C ALA A 12 12.82 9.83 8.82
N PRO A 13 12.36 10.94 9.44
CA PRO A 13 13.25 11.88 10.12
C PRO A 13 13.96 11.24 11.32
N GLU A 14 13.24 10.49 12.16
CA GLU A 14 13.82 9.78 13.30
C GLU A 14 14.76 8.66 12.86
N ASP A 15 14.40 7.92 11.82
CA ASP A 15 15.22 6.86 11.23
C ASP A 15 16.53 7.41 10.65
N GLN A 16 16.49 8.61 10.04
CA GLN A 16 17.67 9.30 9.54
C GLN A 16 18.60 9.74 10.69
N LEU A 17 18.04 10.27 11.79
CA LEU A 17 18.79 10.62 13.00
C LEU A 17 19.42 9.38 13.66
N ALA A 18 18.73 8.25 13.62
CA ALA A 18 19.23 6.96 14.11
C ALA A 18 20.20 6.26 13.14
N HIS A 19 20.62 6.92 12.05
CA HIS A 19 21.50 6.37 11.01
C HIS A 19 20.98 5.09 10.35
N LYS A 20 19.66 4.86 10.36
CA LYS A 20 19.06 3.75 9.62
C LYS A 20 19.14 4.03 8.11
N ARG A 21 19.23 2.95 7.34
CA ARG A 21 19.32 2.98 5.87
C ARG A 21 18.06 2.39 5.22
N THR A 22 16.89 2.74 5.73
CA THR A 22 15.60 2.29 5.16
C THR A 22 15.44 2.80 3.73
N LEU A 23 14.63 2.13 2.91
CA LEU A 23 14.40 2.56 1.53
C LEU A 23 13.81 3.97 1.47
N VAL A 24 12.93 4.30 2.41
CA VAL A 24 12.35 5.65 2.52
C VAL A 24 13.42 6.70 2.84
N VAL A 25 14.35 6.42 3.76
CA VAL A 25 15.47 7.34 4.07
C VAL A 25 16.40 7.51 2.86
N ARG A 26 16.66 6.45 2.08
CA ARG A 26 17.52 6.50 0.88
C ARG A 26 16.90 7.27 -0.28
N ILE A 27 15.59 7.16 -0.46
CA ILE A 27 14.83 7.86 -1.52
C ILE A 27 14.45 9.28 -1.07
N GLY A 28 14.48 9.54 0.23
CA GLY A 28 14.10 10.79 0.87
C GLY A 28 12.66 10.75 1.37
N ALA A 29 12.44 11.27 2.59
CA ALA A 29 11.14 11.28 3.26
C ALA A 29 10.02 11.90 2.39
N GLY A 30 10.34 12.96 1.64
CA GLY A 30 9.41 13.63 0.74
C GLY A 30 8.95 12.80 -0.45
N HIS A 31 9.66 11.73 -0.82
CA HIS A 31 9.34 10.86 -1.96
C HIS A 31 8.89 9.45 -1.55
N GLY A 32 8.80 9.15 -0.25
CA GLY A 32 8.39 7.82 0.23
C GLY A 32 6.99 7.41 -0.25
N TYR A 33 6.11 8.36 -0.55
CA TYR A 33 4.79 8.11 -1.15
C TYR A 33 4.88 7.45 -2.54
N LEU A 34 5.92 7.74 -3.33
CA LEU A 34 6.13 7.11 -4.64
C LEU A 34 6.45 5.63 -4.50
N LEU A 35 7.27 5.28 -3.49
CA LEU A 35 7.59 3.88 -3.20
C LEU A 35 6.34 3.11 -2.76
N TYR A 36 5.49 3.73 -1.93
CA TYR A 36 4.21 3.14 -1.55
C TYR A 36 3.28 2.94 -2.76
N ALA A 37 3.12 3.97 -3.61
CA ALA A 37 2.30 3.92 -4.82
C ALA A 37 2.79 2.84 -5.79
N LEU A 38 4.11 2.70 -5.98
CA LEU A 38 4.71 1.66 -6.81
C LEU A 38 4.37 0.25 -6.30
N VAL A 39 4.46 0.01 -4.99
CA VAL A 39 4.11 -1.30 -4.41
C VAL A 39 2.63 -1.62 -4.60
N VAL A 40 1.75 -0.63 -4.45
CA VAL A 40 0.32 -0.80 -4.70
C VAL A 40 0.04 -1.10 -6.18
N LEU A 41 0.71 -0.40 -7.10
CA LEU A 41 0.60 -0.65 -8.53
C LEU A 41 1.05 -2.07 -8.88
N LEU A 42 2.21 -2.51 -8.36
CA LEU A 42 2.72 -3.86 -8.59
C LEU A 42 1.77 -4.93 -8.04
N ALA A 43 1.14 -4.69 -6.89
CA ALA A 43 0.13 -5.59 -6.33
C ALA A 43 -1.12 -5.67 -7.24
N ALA A 44 -1.61 -4.54 -7.76
CA ALA A 44 -2.73 -4.54 -8.70
C ALA A 44 -2.40 -5.28 -10.01
N VAL A 45 -1.20 -5.06 -10.57
CA VAL A 45 -0.71 -5.76 -11.76
C VAL A 45 -0.62 -7.26 -11.51
N ALA A 46 -0.12 -7.68 -10.34
CA ALA A 46 -0.05 -9.09 -9.96
C ALA A 46 -1.45 -9.74 -9.88
N VAL A 47 -2.44 -9.05 -9.30
CA VAL A 47 -3.82 -9.54 -9.27
C VAL A 47 -4.38 -9.69 -10.69
N CYS A 48 -4.20 -8.71 -11.57
CA CYS A 48 -4.60 -8.81 -12.98
C CYS A 48 -3.93 -10.01 -13.68
N ALA A 49 -2.63 -10.20 -13.49
CA ALA A 49 -1.89 -11.32 -14.07
C ALA A 49 -2.43 -12.68 -13.58
N LEU A 50 -2.80 -12.79 -12.30
CA LEU A 50 -3.35 -14.01 -11.73
C LEU A 50 -4.78 -14.31 -12.21
N VAL A 51 -5.59 -13.28 -12.46
CA VAL A 51 -6.94 -13.43 -13.04
C VAL A 51 -6.85 -13.83 -14.52
N THR A 52 -6.01 -13.16 -15.31
CA THR A 52 -5.83 -13.46 -16.75
C THR A 52 -5.23 -14.85 -17.00
N ARG A 53 -4.44 -15.38 -16.06
CA ARG A 53 -3.92 -16.76 -16.10
C ARG A 53 -4.91 -17.81 -15.59
N GLY A 54 -6.11 -17.43 -15.16
CA GLY A 54 -7.13 -18.34 -14.62
C GLY A 54 -6.82 -18.91 -13.24
N THR A 55 -5.72 -18.49 -12.60
CA THR A 55 -5.34 -18.90 -11.24
C THR A 55 -6.24 -18.30 -10.16
N LEU A 56 -6.79 -17.10 -10.40
CA LEU A 56 -7.80 -16.46 -9.55
C LEU A 56 -9.11 -16.29 -10.33
N PRO A 57 -10.27 -16.49 -9.68
CA PRO A 57 -11.55 -16.21 -10.31
C PRO A 57 -11.71 -14.70 -10.58
N PRO A 58 -12.54 -14.30 -11.57
CA PRO A 58 -12.72 -12.90 -11.96
C PRO A 58 -13.14 -11.97 -10.81
N ILE A 59 -13.83 -12.50 -9.80
CA ILE A 59 -14.21 -11.76 -8.60
C ILE A 59 -13.00 -11.23 -7.82
N GLY A 60 -11.81 -11.82 -7.98
CA GLY A 60 -10.55 -11.33 -7.42
C GLY A 60 -10.14 -9.95 -7.92
N MET A 61 -10.69 -9.47 -9.05
CA MET A 61 -10.48 -8.11 -9.53
C MET A 61 -11.02 -7.04 -8.57
N LEU A 62 -11.97 -7.39 -7.68
CA LEU A 62 -12.48 -6.48 -6.64
C LEU A 62 -11.39 -6.05 -5.64
N ALA A 63 -10.29 -6.82 -5.52
CA ALA A 63 -9.15 -6.45 -4.70
C ALA A 63 -8.42 -5.19 -5.23
N ILE A 64 -8.55 -4.88 -6.54
CA ILE A 64 -7.90 -3.73 -7.17
C ILE A 64 -8.50 -2.40 -6.67
N PRO A 65 -9.81 -2.12 -6.79
CA PRO A 65 -10.38 -0.90 -6.24
C PRO A 65 -10.31 -0.85 -4.71
N ALA A 66 -10.41 -2.01 -4.03
CA ALA A 66 -10.26 -2.10 -2.58
C ALA A 66 -8.87 -1.69 -2.08
N LEU A 67 -7.82 -1.98 -2.85
CA LEU A 67 -6.45 -1.54 -2.58
C LEU A 67 -6.20 -0.12 -3.08
N GLY A 68 -6.68 0.22 -4.28
CA GLY A 68 -6.35 1.45 -5.00
C GLY A 68 -6.95 2.72 -4.38
N LEU A 69 -8.22 2.69 -3.97
CA LEU A 69 -8.90 3.87 -3.39
C LEU A 69 -8.24 4.38 -2.10
N PRO A 70 -8.07 3.55 -1.05
CA PRO A 70 -7.41 3.98 0.18
C PRO A 70 -5.91 4.26 -0.02
N ALA A 71 -5.24 3.58 -0.96
CA ALA A 71 -3.85 3.88 -1.29
C ALA A 71 -3.68 5.24 -1.99
N ALA A 72 -4.58 5.59 -2.91
CA ALA A 72 -4.61 6.91 -3.54
C ALA A 72 -4.90 8.01 -2.51
N ALA A 73 -5.86 7.77 -1.60
CA ALA A 73 -6.17 8.68 -0.51
C ALA A 73 -5.03 8.84 0.51
N ALA A 74 -4.26 7.78 0.77
CA ALA A 74 -3.05 7.84 1.57
C ALA A 74 -1.96 8.64 0.84
N THR A 75 -1.70 8.34 -0.43
CA THR A 75 -0.70 9.03 -1.27
C THR A 75 -0.99 10.53 -1.37
N ALA A 76 -2.24 10.91 -1.60
CA ALA A 76 -2.65 12.33 -1.66
C ALA A 76 -2.43 13.06 -0.32
N ARG A 77 -2.71 12.39 0.81
CA ARG A 77 -2.47 12.95 2.15
C ARG A 77 -0.97 13.07 2.48
N LEU A 78 -0.19 12.07 2.09
CA LEU A 78 1.27 12.06 2.25
C LEU A 78 1.92 13.20 1.43
N HIS A 79 1.37 13.49 0.24
CA HIS A 79 1.83 14.60 -0.60
C HIS A 79 1.41 15.98 -0.06
N ALA A 80 0.20 16.11 0.49
CA ALA A 80 -0.35 17.41 0.92
C ALA A 80 0.24 17.94 2.23
N ALA A 81 0.75 17.08 3.12
CA ALA A 81 1.25 17.48 4.43
C ALA A 81 2.49 16.67 4.87
N PRO A 82 3.64 16.80 4.17
CA PRO A 82 4.84 16.01 4.45
C PRO A 82 5.47 16.27 5.82
N ALA A 83 5.13 17.38 6.49
CA ALA A 83 5.66 17.75 7.81
C ALA A 83 4.71 17.44 8.97
N ASP A 84 3.45 17.06 8.70
CA ASP A 84 2.46 16.80 9.74
C ASP A 84 2.44 15.31 10.10
N LYS A 85 3.26 14.94 11.09
CA LYS A 85 3.38 13.56 11.58
C LYS A 85 2.03 12.91 11.91
N LEU A 86 1.06 13.68 12.40
CA LEU A 86 -0.27 13.15 12.74
C LEU A 86 -1.03 12.71 11.48
N GLN A 87 -0.92 13.46 10.39
CA GLN A 87 -1.54 13.10 9.11
C GLN A 87 -0.83 11.92 8.44
N LEU A 88 0.49 11.84 8.54
CA LEU A 88 1.27 10.71 8.03
C LEU A 88 0.90 9.39 8.75
N VAL A 89 0.69 9.45 10.08
CA VAL A 89 0.20 8.28 10.84
C VAL A 89 -1.23 7.90 10.46
N LYS A 90 -2.13 8.87 10.23
CA LYS A 90 -3.49 8.59 9.73
C LYS A 90 -3.46 7.94 8.34
N ALA A 91 -2.60 8.42 7.44
CA ALA A 91 -2.40 7.82 6.12
C ALA A 91 -1.87 6.37 6.23
N SER A 92 -0.96 6.12 7.17
CA SER A 92 -0.43 4.77 7.44
C SER A 92 -1.52 3.81 7.94
N LYS A 93 -2.40 4.28 8.83
CA LYS A 93 -3.57 3.50 9.29
C LYS A 93 -4.52 3.17 8.14
N LEU A 94 -4.76 4.11 7.23
CA LEU A 94 -5.56 3.89 6.02
C LEU A 94 -4.91 2.87 5.08
N ALA A 95 -3.59 2.90 4.91
CA ALA A 95 -2.85 1.91 4.13
C ALA A 95 -2.95 0.50 4.73
N ILE A 96 -2.90 0.37 6.06
CA ILE A 96 -3.11 -0.91 6.75
C ILE A 96 -4.54 -1.41 6.53
N ALA A 97 -5.55 -0.54 6.69
CA ALA A 97 -6.94 -0.88 6.45
C ALA A 97 -7.17 -1.34 5.00
N ALA A 98 -6.56 -0.67 4.01
CA ALA A 98 -6.58 -1.07 2.61
C ALA A 98 -6.09 -2.50 2.42
N HIS A 99 -4.99 -2.84 3.08
CA HIS A 99 -4.38 -4.17 2.98
C HIS A 99 -5.28 -5.25 3.59
N ILE A 100 -5.95 -4.94 4.70
CA ILE A 100 -6.90 -5.86 5.35
C ILE A 100 -8.10 -6.10 4.43
N VAL A 101 -8.70 -5.04 3.86
CA VAL A 101 -9.84 -5.16 2.95
C VAL A 101 -9.47 -5.94 1.70
N ALA A 102 -8.31 -5.65 1.10
CA ALA A 102 -7.81 -6.39 -0.06
C ALA A 102 -7.54 -7.88 0.26
N SER A 103 -6.97 -8.16 1.43
CA SER A 103 -6.74 -9.55 1.88
C SER A 103 -8.04 -10.31 2.10
N LEU A 104 -9.04 -9.68 2.72
CA LEU A 104 -10.37 -10.27 2.89
C LEU A 104 -11.04 -10.52 1.53
N ALA A 105 -10.97 -9.57 0.61
CA ALA A 105 -11.49 -9.73 -0.74
C ALA A 105 -10.83 -10.91 -1.48
N MET A 106 -9.52 -11.10 -1.31
CA MET A 106 -8.78 -12.24 -1.88
C MET A 106 -9.18 -13.58 -1.25
N ILE A 107 -9.37 -13.63 0.08
CA ILE A 107 -9.84 -14.83 0.77
C ILE A 107 -11.25 -15.21 0.29
N VAL A 108 -12.16 -14.23 0.25
CA VAL A 108 -13.52 -14.43 -0.27
C VAL A 108 -13.47 -14.89 -1.72
N SER A 109 -12.64 -14.28 -2.55
CA SER A 109 -12.45 -14.67 -3.94
C SER A 109 -12.01 -16.13 -4.08
N LEU A 110 -11.09 -16.60 -3.23
CA LEU A 110 -10.65 -17.99 -3.24
C LEU A 110 -11.74 -18.96 -2.77
N ALA A 111 -12.60 -18.57 -1.82
CA ALA A 111 -13.74 -19.38 -1.40
C ALA A 111 -14.76 -19.62 -2.53
N PHE A 112 -14.86 -18.69 -3.49
CA PHE A 112 -15.70 -18.84 -4.69
C PHE A 112 -15.00 -19.52 -5.87
N ARG A 113 -13.74 -19.96 -5.72
CA ARG A 113 -13.07 -20.77 -6.74
C ARG A 113 -13.79 -22.11 -6.83
N LYS A 114 -14.65 -22.26 -7.84
CA LYS A 114 -15.19 -23.58 -8.22
C LYS A 114 -13.99 -24.47 -8.56
N GLY A 115 -13.92 -25.64 -7.89
CA GLY A 115 -12.93 -26.67 -8.14
C GLY A 115 -13.00 -27.19 -9.56
#